data_AF-A0A0D8HEY8-F1
#
_entry.id   AF-A0A0D8HEY8-F1
#
_cell.length_a   1.000
_cell.length_b   1.000
_cell.length_c   1.000
_cell.angle_alpha   90.00
_cell.angle_beta   90.00
_cell.angle_gamma   90.00
#
_symmetry.space_group_name_H-M   'P 1'
#
loop_
_entity.id
_entity.type
_entity.pdbx_description
1 polymer ?
#
loop_
_entity_poly.entity_id
_entity_poly.type
_entity_poly.pdbx_seq_one_letter_code
_entity_poly.pdbx_strand_id
1 'polypeptide(L)'
;MKPYPKDQKEAVVKRLRELLSDPNAPRGAIADLAKQVQIPKTTIYIWNRELKDQIDRQDPTKRTPASLWSSEAKFQAVLATATMSELQLGEYLRTKGILKEELNDWRITCSKANDKTGEAVSKYRSALASEKVRSKKFESELNRKEKALAETYTLLELLRKSPGDLSGTKRSNDLPFRSPTCK
;
A
#
# COMPACT_ATOMS: atom_id res chain seq x y z
N MET A 1 14.35 -19.42 14.54
CA MET A 1 15.53 -18.70 15.04
C MET A 1 15.35 -18.50 16.54
N LYS A 2 16.26 -19.02 17.38
CA LYS A 2 16.12 -18.84 18.84
C LYS A 2 16.40 -17.36 19.17
N PRO A 3 15.48 -16.66 19.87
CA PRO A 3 15.73 -15.28 20.28
C PRO A 3 16.90 -15.23 21.27
N TYR A 4 17.79 -14.26 21.09
CA TYR A 4 18.92 -14.05 22.01
C TYR A 4 18.38 -13.64 23.40
N PRO A 5 19.03 -14.08 24.50
CA PRO A 5 18.72 -13.62 25.84
C PRO A 5 18.71 -12.10 25.93
N LYS A 6 17.72 -11.53 26.64
CA LYS A 6 17.55 -10.06 26.75
C LYS A 6 18.79 -9.39 27.35
N ASP A 7 19.33 -9.99 28.40
CA ASP A 7 20.52 -9.48 29.11
C ASP A 7 21.74 -9.37 28.18
N GLN A 8 21.91 -10.32 27.27
CA GLN A 8 22.99 -10.30 26.28
C GLN A 8 22.79 -9.19 25.23
N LYS A 9 21.54 -9.01 24.75
CA LYS A 9 21.22 -7.90 23.82
C LYS A 9 21.48 -6.55 24.49
N GLU A 10 21.08 -6.37 25.73
CA GLU A 10 21.24 -5.11 26.47
C GLU A 10 22.72 -4.76 26.70
N ALA A 11 23.54 -5.74 27.10
CA ALA A 11 24.99 -5.53 27.27
C ALA A 11 25.67 -5.10 25.95
N VAL A 12 25.29 -5.71 24.83
CA VAL A 12 25.81 -5.35 23.50
C VAL A 12 25.34 -3.96 23.08
N VAL A 13 24.06 -3.63 23.30
CA VAL A 13 23.49 -2.32 22.97
C VAL A 13 24.17 -1.21 23.79
N LYS A 14 24.52 -1.47 25.06
CA LYS A 14 25.29 -0.52 25.88
C LYS A 14 26.67 -0.22 25.27
N ARG A 15 27.41 -1.25 24.86
CA ARG A 15 28.71 -1.06 24.17
C ARG A 15 28.58 -0.38 22.81
N LEU A 16 27.52 -0.69 22.05
CA LEU A 16 27.24 0.02 20.80
C LEU A 16 26.97 1.50 21.05
N ARG A 17 26.26 1.85 22.13
CA ARG A 17 26.03 3.25 22.51
C ARG A 17 27.33 3.97 22.85
N GLU A 18 28.20 3.35 23.64
CA GLU A 18 29.53 3.89 23.96
C GLU A 18 30.37 4.15 22.69
N LEU A 19 30.37 3.20 21.75
CA LEU A 19 31.07 3.35 20.47
C LEU A 19 30.48 4.44 19.56
N LEU A 20 29.16 4.70 19.63
CA LEU A 20 28.52 5.77 18.87
C LEU A 20 28.76 7.15 19.47
N SER A 21 29.01 7.23 20.77
CA SER A 21 29.32 8.48 21.47
C SER A 21 30.77 8.92 21.32
N ASP A 22 31.69 8.02 20.94
CA ASP A 22 33.12 8.31 20.75
C ASP A 22 33.40 8.85 19.32
N PRO A 23 33.83 10.12 19.16
CA PRO A 23 34.17 10.70 17.86
C PRO A 23 35.39 10.05 17.18
N ASN A 24 36.22 9.33 17.93
CA ASN A 24 37.47 8.72 17.45
C ASN A 24 37.40 7.18 17.39
N ALA A 25 36.19 6.62 17.35
CA ALA A 25 36.02 5.17 17.29
C ALA A 25 36.73 4.56 16.05
N PRO A 26 37.55 3.49 16.22
CA PRO A 26 38.30 2.91 15.12
C PRO A 26 37.37 2.31 14.06
N ARG A 27 37.73 2.48 12.78
CA ARG A 27 36.97 1.91 11.65
C ARG A 27 36.94 0.39 11.80
N GLY A 28 35.75 -0.17 12.03
CA GLY A 28 35.57 -1.61 12.24
C GLY A 28 35.28 -2.01 13.69
N ALA A 29 35.20 -1.08 14.64
CA ALA A 29 34.88 -1.38 16.05
C ALA A 29 33.63 -2.27 16.24
N ILE A 30 32.60 -2.07 15.40
CA ILE A 30 31.38 -2.88 15.40
C ILE A 30 31.67 -4.33 14.97
N ALA A 31 32.56 -4.52 13.99
CA ALA A 31 32.96 -5.85 13.52
C ALA A 31 33.85 -6.58 14.53
N ASP A 32 34.63 -5.86 15.34
CA ASP A 32 35.43 -6.44 16.42
C ASP A 32 34.56 -6.77 17.64
N LEU A 33 33.55 -5.97 17.94
CA LEU A 33 32.52 -6.30 18.94
C LEU A 33 31.80 -7.60 18.59
N ALA A 34 31.47 -7.81 17.31
CA ALA A 34 30.85 -9.06 16.85
C ALA A 34 31.75 -10.29 17.10
N LYS A 35 33.06 -10.16 16.90
CA LYS A 35 34.03 -11.24 17.19
C LYS A 35 34.12 -11.53 18.69
N GLN A 36 34.16 -10.49 19.52
CA GLN A 36 34.28 -10.62 20.99
C GLN A 36 33.06 -11.30 21.61
N VAL A 37 31.86 -10.94 21.17
CA VAL A 37 30.60 -11.45 21.75
C VAL A 37 30.15 -12.75 21.05
N GLN A 38 30.87 -13.20 20.02
CA GLN A 38 30.53 -14.39 19.21
C GLN A 38 29.11 -14.33 18.61
N ILE A 39 28.61 -13.12 18.32
CA ILE A 39 27.32 -12.90 17.66
C ILE A 39 27.58 -12.57 16.19
N PRO A 40 26.78 -13.10 15.25
CA PRO A 40 26.92 -12.78 13.83
C PRO A 40 26.84 -11.27 13.59
N LYS A 41 27.75 -10.76 12.75
CA LYS A 41 27.84 -9.33 12.41
C LYS A 41 26.49 -8.75 11.98
N THR A 42 25.72 -9.51 11.22
CA THR A 42 24.38 -9.11 10.73
C THR A 42 23.44 -8.72 11.86
N THR A 43 23.40 -9.47 12.95
CA THR A 43 22.58 -9.16 14.12
C THR A 43 23.05 -7.90 14.84
N ILE A 44 24.36 -7.72 14.99
CA ILE A 44 24.93 -6.51 15.59
C ILE A 44 24.61 -5.27 14.75
N TYR A 45 24.68 -5.35 13.42
CA TYR A 45 24.29 -4.26 12.53
C TYR A 45 22.80 -3.93 12.59
N ILE A 46 21.93 -4.94 12.73
CA ILE A 46 20.49 -4.72 12.94
C ILE A 46 20.26 -3.95 14.25
N TRP A 47 20.87 -4.38 15.35
CA TRP A 47 20.74 -3.69 16.64
C TRP A 47 21.35 -2.30 16.64
N ASN A 48 22.46 -2.09 15.91
CA ASN A 48 23.05 -0.76 15.74
C ASN A 48 22.11 0.18 14.96
N ARG A 49 21.42 -0.33 13.93
CA ARG A 49 20.39 0.45 13.21
C ARG A 49 19.21 0.77 14.12
N GLU A 50 18.67 -0.22 14.84
CA GLU A 50 17.60 -0.01 15.83
C GLU A 50 18.00 1.04 16.87
N LEU A 51 19.25 1.00 17.36
CA LEU A 51 19.77 1.95 18.34
C LEU A 51 19.91 3.35 17.76
N LYS A 52 20.42 3.49 16.53
CA LYS A 52 20.48 4.78 15.82
C LYS A 52 19.10 5.36 15.59
N ASP A 53 18.14 4.54 15.16
CA ASP A 53 16.75 4.97 14.98
C ASP A 53 16.13 5.42 16.32
N GLN A 54 16.46 4.75 17.43
CA GLN A 54 16.01 5.16 18.77
C GLN A 54 16.64 6.47 19.21
N ILE A 55 17.96 6.63 19.02
CA ILE A 55 18.68 7.87 19.34
C ILE A 55 18.12 9.02 18.50
N ASP A 56 17.91 8.81 17.20
CA ASP A 56 17.37 9.82 16.29
C ASP A 56 15.93 10.21 16.61
N ARG A 57 15.12 9.30 17.15
CA ARG A 57 13.76 9.60 17.66
C ARG A 57 13.77 10.38 18.96
N GLN A 58 14.82 10.23 19.78
CA GLN A 58 14.96 10.89 21.08
C GLN A 58 15.72 12.22 20.98
N ASP A 59 16.43 12.44 19.87
CA ASP A 59 17.16 13.68 19.63
C ASP A 59 16.17 14.86 19.52
N PRO A 60 16.17 15.81 20.47
CA PRO A 60 15.25 16.94 20.47
C PRO A 60 15.51 17.91 19.32
N THR A 61 16.65 17.81 18.64
CA THR A 61 16.98 18.61 17.46
C THR A 61 16.47 17.99 16.17
N LYS A 62 16.22 16.68 16.15
CA LYS A 62 15.66 15.97 14.99
C LYS A 62 14.14 15.94 15.09
N ARG A 63 13.55 16.69 14.17
CA ARG A 63 12.11 16.77 14.01
C ARG A 63 11.50 15.44 13.60
N THR A 64 10.42 15.01 14.25
CA THR A 64 9.59 13.93 13.71
C THR A 64 8.85 14.43 12.47
N PRO A 65 9.08 13.86 11.28
CA PRO A 65 8.38 14.29 10.08
C PRO A 65 6.86 14.12 10.24
N ALA A 66 6.07 15.05 9.69
CA ALA A 66 4.59 14.99 9.73
C ALA A 66 3.97 13.70 9.17
N SER A 67 4.73 12.92 8.38
CA SER A 67 4.31 11.61 7.88
C SER A 67 4.24 10.54 8.97
N LEU A 68 5.00 10.67 10.05
CA LEU A 68 4.99 9.72 11.18
C LEU A 68 3.89 10.02 12.21
N TRP A 69 3.26 11.19 12.13
CA TRP A 69 2.15 11.56 13.00
C TRP A 69 0.86 10.85 12.58
N SER A 70 0.22 10.15 13.52
CA SER A 70 -1.09 9.52 13.30
C SER A 70 -2.16 10.59 13.05
N SER A 71 -3.22 10.22 12.32
CA SER A 71 -4.35 11.14 12.07
C SER A 71 -4.98 11.65 13.36
N GLU A 72 -5.07 10.79 14.38
CA GLU A 72 -5.57 11.14 15.70
C GLU A 72 -4.64 12.15 16.40
N ALA A 73 -3.33 11.90 16.39
CA ALA A 73 -2.36 12.82 17.02
C ALA A 73 -2.35 14.19 16.34
N LYS A 74 -2.53 14.25 15.02
CA LYS A 74 -2.68 15.51 14.26
C LYS A 74 -3.93 16.27 14.70
N PHE A 75 -5.05 15.57 14.82
CA PHE A 75 -6.31 16.18 15.27
C PHE A 75 -6.21 16.71 16.71
N GLN A 76 -5.61 15.92 17.62
CA GLN A 76 -5.39 16.36 19.01
C GLN A 76 -4.49 17.60 19.08
N ALA A 77 -3.43 17.66 18.26
CA ALA A 77 -2.58 18.84 18.19
C ALA A 77 -3.33 20.08 17.66
N VAL A 78 -4.20 19.91 16.65
CA VAL A 78 -5.06 21.00 16.15
C VAL A 78 -6.02 21.48 17.24
N LEU A 79 -6.65 20.56 17.98
CA LEU A 79 -7.57 20.88 19.06
C LEU A 79 -6.88 21.61 20.23
N ALA A 80 -5.75 21.10 20.69
CA ALA A 80 -4.97 21.69 21.78
C ALA A 80 -4.50 23.12 21.44
N THR A 81 -4.12 23.37 20.18
CA THR A 81 -3.64 24.68 19.73
C THR A 81 -4.76 25.66 19.38
N ALA A 82 -6.03 25.26 19.44
CA ALA A 82 -7.16 26.13 19.08
C ALA A 82 -7.38 27.27 20.09
N THR A 83 -7.09 27.03 21.37
CA THR A 83 -7.30 27.99 22.47
C THR A 83 -6.01 28.65 22.98
N MET A 84 -4.85 28.28 22.42
CA MET A 84 -3.54 28.78 22.86
C MET A 84 -3.26 30.18 22.28
N SER A 85 -2.59 31.03 23.07
CA SER A 85 -2.04 32.30 22.58
C SER A 85 -0.84 32.08 21.66
N GLU A 86 -0.40 33.10 20.90
CA GLU A 86 0.74 32.97 19.99
C GLU A 86 2.04 32.56 20.69
N LEU A 87 2.25 33.02 21.93
CA LEU A 87 3.41 32.67 22.74
C LEU A 87 3.39 31.19 23.13
N GLN A 88 2.25 30.72 23.65
CA GLN A 88 2.03 29.32 24.02
C GLN A 88 2.11 28.40 22.80
N LEU A 89 1.61 28.86 21.65
CA LEU A 89 1.69 28.14 20.39
C LEU A 89 3.15 27.93 19.98
N GLY A 90 4.00 28.96 20.08
CA GLY A 90 5.42 28.85 19.77
C GLY A 90 6.16 27.85 20.66
N GLU A 91 5.84 27.81 21.95
CA GLU A 91 6.39 26.83 22.90
C GLU A 91 5.89 25.41 22.58
N TYR A 92 4.60 25.26 22.31
CA TYR A 92 3.99 23.98 21.95
C TYR A 92 4.59 23.40 20.66
N LEU A 93 4.75 24.24 19.63
CA LEU A 93 5.34 23.82 18.35
C LEU A 93 6.79 23.36 18.50
N ARG A 94 7.60 24.05 19.32
CA ARG A 94 8.99 23.66 19.60
C ARG A 94 9.07 22.36 20.40
N THR A 95 8.27 22.23 21.45
CA THR A 95 8.25 21.02 22.29
C THR A 95 7.76 19.78 21.54
N LYS A 96 6.85 19.96 20.58
CA LYS A 96 6.33 18.87 19.74
C LYS A 96 7.10 18.65 18.44
N GLY A 97 8.03 19.54 18.07
CA GLY A 97 8.73 19.47 16.79
C GLY A 97 7.82 19.67 15.58
N ILE A 98 6.81 20.55 15.67
CA ILE A 98 5.87 20.81 14.58
C ILE A 98 6.15 22.22 14.01
N LEU A 99 6.17 22.37 12.68
CA LEU A 99 6.20 23.68 12.04
C LEU A 99 4.79 24.26 11.97
N LYS A 100 4.72 25.60 12.06
CA LYS A 100 3.47 26.34 11.96
C LYS A 100 2.71 26.03 10.66
N GLU A 101 3.43 25.84 9.55
CA GLU A 101 2.88 25.49 8.24
C GLU A 101 2.13 24.15 8.28
N GLU A 102 2.74 23.10 8.83
CA GLU A 102 2.10 21.78 8.95
C GLU A 102 0.86 21.83 9.84
N LEU A 103 0.91 22.57 10.95
CA LEU A 103 -0.25 22.75 11.81
C LEU A 103 -1.39 23.43 11.05
N ASN A 104 -1.07 24.41 10.20
CA ASN A 104 -2.06 25.09 9.37
C ASN A 104 -2.65 24.16 8.31
N ASP A 105 -1.82 23.33 7.67
CA ASP A 105 -2.29 22.31 6.74
C ASP A 105 -3.23 21.31 7.41
N TRP A 106 -2.94 20.91 8.65
CA TRP A 106 -3.81 20.04 9.42
C TRP A 106 -5.13 20.72 9.79
N ARG A 107 -5.11 22.02 10.13
CA ARG A 107 -6.34 22.81 10.36
C ARG A 107 -7.21 22.85 9.10
N ILE A 108 -6.61 23.14 7.95
CA ILE A 108 -7.31 23.17 6.66
C ILE A 108 -7.89 21.80 6.33
N THR A 109 -7.10 20.75 6.52
CA THR A 109 -7.54 19.36 6.27
C THR A 109 -8.69 18.96 7.19
N CYS A 110 -8.61 19.30 8.49
CA CYS A 110 -9.69 19.01 9.45
C CYS A 110 -10.97 19.79 9.09
N SER A 111 -10.84 21.04 8.66
CA SER A 111 -11.98 21.85 8.21
C SER A 111 -12.67 21.22 6.99
N LYS A 112 -11.87 20.79 5.99
CA LYS A 112 -12.36 20.19 4.74
C LYS A 112 -12.80 18.73 4.87
N ALA A 113 -12.53 18.06 5.99
CA ALA A 113 -12.78 16.62 6.15
C ALA A 113 -14.25 16.23 5.94
N ASN A 114 -15.18 17.14 6.27
CA ASN A 114 -16.62 16.93 6.14
C ASN A 114 -17.23 17.57 4.89
N ASP A 115 -16.43 18.22 4.03
CA ASP A 115 -16.90 18.84 2.80
C ASP A 115 -17.26 17.76 1.76
N LYS A 116 -18.51 17.30 1.81
CA LYS A 116 -19.08 16.32 0.87
C LYS A 116 -19.19 16.84 -0.58
N THR A 117 -19.01 18.14 -0.77
CA THR A 117 -19.09 18.86 -2.05
C THR A 117 -17.72 19.13 -2.67
N GLY A 118 -16.62 18.75 -2.00
CA GLY A 118 -15.29 18.97 -2.54
C GLY A 118 -15.11 18.32 -3.92
N GLU A 119 -14.53 19.05 -4.87
CA GLU A 119 -14.26 18.53 -6.23
C GLU A 119 -13.55 17.18 -6.22
N ALA A 120 -12.67 16.94 -5.23
CA ALA A 120 -11.97 15.68 -5.05
C ALA A 120 -12.92 14.51 -4.78
N VAL A 121 -13.95 14.69 -3.94
CA VAL A 121 -14.95 13.66 -3.63
C VAL A 121 -15.81 13.37 -4.85
N SER A 122 -16.20 14.40 -5.60
CA SER A 122 -16.97 14.25 -6.84
C SER A 122 -16.17 13.51 -7.92
N LYS A 123 -14.92 13.91 -8.16
CA LYS A 123 -13.98 13.25 -9.10
C LYS A 123 -13.73 11.79 -8.69
N TYR A 124 -13.57 11.53 -7.39
CA TYR A 124 -13.40 10.16 -6.89
C TYR A 124 -14.66 9.31 -7.13
N ARG A 125 -15.85 9.86 -6.88
CA ARG A 125 -17.13 9.15 -7.12
C ARG A 125 -17.34 8.86 -8.60
N SER A 126 -17.06 9.81 -9.49
CA SER A 126 -17.20 9.60 -10.94
C SER A 126 -16.21 8.56 -11.46
N ALA A 127 -14.95 8.62 -10.99
CA ALA A 127 -13.94 7.61 -11.30
C ALA A 127 -14.38 6.22 -10.84
N LEU A 128 -14.84 6.09 -9.59
CA LEU A 128 -15.33 4.83 -9.03
C LEU A 128 -16.55 4.29 -9.80
N ALA A 129 -17.47 5.16 -10.21
CA ALA A 129 -18.62 4.75 -11.03
C ALA A 129 -18.16 4.24 -12.40
N SER A 130 -17.21 4.92 -13.04
CA SER A 130 -16.67 4.51 -14.34
C SER A 130 -15.92 3.17 -14.27
N GLU A 131 -15.19 2.92 -13.18
CA GLU A 131 -14.48 1.67 -12.94
C GLU A 131 -15.47 0.52 -12.75
N LYS A 132 -16.51 0.71 -11.93
CA LYS A 132 -17.55 -0.32 -11.73
C LYS A 132 -18.25 -0.71 -13.02
N VAL A 133 -18.50 0.24 -13.92
CA VAL A 133 -19.08 -0.03 -15.24
C VAL A 133 -18.13 -0.87 -16.09
N ARG A 134 -16.83 -0.55 -16.10
CA ARG A 134 -15.81 -1.35 -16.81
C ARG A 134 -15.72 -2.75 -16.25
N SER A 135 -15.70 -2.89 -14.92
CA SER A 135 -15.61 -4.19 -14.24
C SER A 135 -16.82 -5.07 -14.57
N LYS A 136 -18.05 -4.54 -14.53
CA LYS A 136 -19.24 -5.27 -14.99
C LYS A 136 -19.19 -5.67 -16.46
N LYS A 137 -18.64 -4.79 -17.32
CA LYS A 137 -18.48 -5.11 -18.75
C LYS A 137 -17.52 -6.29 -18.91
N PHE A 138 -16.37 -6.26 -18.24
CA PHE A 138 -15.41 -7.35 -18.27
C PHE A 138 -15.97 -8.65 -17.70
N GLU A 139 -16.72 -8.61 -16.59
CA GLU A 139 -17.42 -9.77 -16.04
C GLU A 139 -18.39 -10.38 -17.07
N SER A 140 -19.16 -9.54 -17.78
CA SER A 140 -20.10 -10.02 -18.80
C SER A 140 -19.41 -10.64 -20.01
N GLU A 141 -18.27 -10.07 -20.44
CA GLU A 141 -17.47 -10.61 -21.53
C GLU A 141 -16.80 -11.92 -21.14
N LEU A 142 -16.32 -12.02 -19.89
CA LEU A 142 -15.75 -13.24 -19.33
C LEU A 142 -16.79 -14.36 -19.32
N ASN A 143 -17.98 -14.11 -18.77
CA ASN A 143 -19.08 -15.08 -18.73
C ASN A 143 -19.48 -15.58 -20.14
N ARG A 144 -19.52 -14.68 -21.13
CA ARG A 144 -19.81 -15.06 -22.53
C ARG A 144 -18.73 -15.98 -23.10
N LYS A 145 -17.46 -15.65 -22.84
CA LYS A 145 -16.32 -16.47 -23.31
C LYS A 145 -16.28 -17.81 -22.61
N GLU A 146 -16.50 -17.86 -21.29
CA GLU A 146 -16.58 -19.11 -20.53
C GLU A 146 -17.73 -20.00 -21.00
N LYS A 147 -18.90 -19.42 -21.31
CA LYS A 147 -20.02 -20.18 -21.88
C LYS A 147 -19.69 -20.77 -23.25
N ALA A 148 -19.09 -19.98 -24.15
CA ALA A 148 -18.66 -20.47 -25.46
C ALA A 148 -17.57 -21.56 -25.34
N LEU A 149 -16.65 -21.42 -24.39
CA LEU A 149 -15.65 -22.45 -24.08
C LEU A 149 -16.30 -23.73 -23.53
N ALA A 150 -17.31 -23.63 -22.68
CA ALA A 150 -18.06 -24.77 -22.18
C ALA A 150 -18.83 -25.48 -23.30
N GLU A 151 -19.53 -24.73 -24.17
CA GLU A 151 -20.25 -25.26 -25.32
C GLU A 151 -19.28 -25.99 -26.29
N THR A 152 -18.15 -25.38 -26.63
CA THR A 152 -17.14 -26.05 -27.48
C THR A 152 -16.56 -27.31 -26.83
N TYR A 153 -16.29 -27.29 -25.53
CA TYR A 153 -15.85 -28.48 -24.79
C TYR A 153 -16.90 -29.60 -24.86
N THR A 154 -18.18 -29.28 -24.67
CA THR A 154 -19.27 -30.28 -24.79
C THR A 154 -19.37 -30.87 -26.19
N LEU A 155 -19.25 -30.06 -27.23
CA LEU A 155 -19.24 -30.54 -28.62
C LEU A 155 -18.04 -31.46 -28.89
N LEU A 156 -16.85 -31.10 -28.43
CA LEU A 156 -15.66 -31.94 -28.59
C LEU A 156 -15.78 -33.28 -27.84
N GLU A 157 -16.36 -33.27 -26.63
CA GLU A 157 -16.59 -34.49 -25.85
C GLU A 157 -17.61 -35.41 -26.52
N LEU A 158 -18.66 -34.86 -27.13
CA LEU A 158 -19.62 -35.64 -27.93
C LEU A 158 -18.97 -36.25 -29.18
N LEU A 159 -18.14 -35.49 -29.89
CA LEU A 159 -17.39 -36.00 -31.06
C LEU A 159 -16.41 -37.12 -30.67
N ARG A 160 -15.78 -37.01 -29.51
CA ARG A 160 -14.92 -38.09 -28.96
C ARG A 160 -15.70 -39.36 -28.65
N LYS A 161 -16.93 -39.23 -28.15
CA LYS A 161 -17.80 -40.38 -27.80
C LYS A 161 -18.51 -41.00 -29.00
N SER A 162 -18.75 -40.25 -30.07
CA SER A 162 -19.50 -40.73 -31.25
C SER A 162 -18.84 -40.31 -32.58
N PRO A 163 -17.70 -40.91 -32.98
CA PRO A 163 -17.03 -40.62 -34.25
C PRO A 163 -17.73 -41.16 -35.51
N GLY A 164 -18.95 -41.69 -35.40
CA GLY A 164 -19.50 -42.66 -36.36
C GLY A 164 -20.53 -42.22 -37.39
N ASP A 165 -21.07 -40.98 -37.41
CA ASP A 165 -22.31 -40.76 -38.19
C ASP A 165 -22.58 -39.32 -38.70
N LEU A 166 -21.61 -38.68 -39.38
CA LEU A 166 -21.80 -37.32 -39.96
C LEU A 166 -21.64 -37.23 -41.49
N SER A 167 -21.91 -38.28 -42.26
CA SER A 167 -22.02 -38.15 -43.72
C SER A 167 -23.25 -38.86 -44.28
N GLY A 168 -24.36 -38.13 -44.38
CA GLY A 168 -25.45 -38.52 -45.27
C GLY A 168 -26.71 -37.70 -45.06
N THR A 169 -27.06 -36.83 -46.02
CA THR A 169 -28.33 -36.82 -46.77
C THR A 169 -28.41 -35.58 -47.66
N LYS A 170 -28.42 -35.79 -48.98
CA LYS A 170 -28.65 -34.77 -50.02
C LYS A 170 -30.06 -34.17 -49.86
N ARG A 171 -30.18 -32.84 -49.83
CA ARG A 171 -31.47 -32.15 -50.05
C ARG A 171 -31.55 -31.70 -51.52
N SER A 172 -32.41 -32.37 -52.29
CA SER A 172 -32.91 -31.88 -53.57
C SER A 172 -33.98 -30.80 -53.31
N ASN A 173 -33.74 -29.57 -53.78
CA ASN A 173 -34.75 -28.52 -53.84
C ASN A 173 -35.00 -28.18 -55.32
N ASP A 174 -36.06 -28.75 -55.87
CA ASP A 174 -36.72 -28.21 -57.08
C ASP A 174 -37.71 -27.12 -56.65
N LEU A 175 -37.53 -25.91 -57.15
CA LEU A 175 -38.54 -24.84 -57.15
C LEU A 175 -38.51 -24.15 -58.52
N PRO A 176 -39.64 -24.00 -59.22
CA PRO A 176 -39.66 -23.37 -60.53
C PRO A 176 -39.62 -21.84 -60.40
N PHE A 177 -38.73 -21.25 -61.20
CA PHE A 177 -38.52 -19.82 -61.39
C PHE A 177 -39.77 -19.18 -62.02
N ARG A 178 -40.37 -18.19 -61.35
CA ARG A 178 -41.47 -17.37 -61.90
C ARG A 178 -40.92 -15.97 -62.20
N SER A 179 -40.88 -15.63 -63.48
CA SER A 179 -40.44 -14.32 -63.98
C SER A 179 -41.47 -13.21 -63.72
N PRO A 180 -41.04 -11.95 -63.52
CA PRO A 180 -41.96 -10.82 -63.34
C PRO A 180 -42.30 -10.17 -64.69
N THR A 181 -43.59 -10.00 -64.97
CA THR A 181 -44.07 -9.15 -66.08
C THR A 181 -44.22 -7.72 -65.62
N CYS A 182 -43.59 -6.80 -66.35
CA CYS A 182 -43.66 -5.35 -66.21
C CYS A 182 -44.93 -4.78 -66.88
N LYS A 183 -45.60 -3.83 -66.23
CA LYS A 183 -46.43 -2.79 -66.86
C LYS A 183 -46.36 -1.53 -66.00
#